data_AF-A0A7S6R370-F1
#
_entry.id   AF-A0A7S6R370-F1
#
_cell.length_a   1.000
_cell.length_b   1.000
_cell.length_c   1.000
_cell.angle_alpha   90.00
_cell.angle_beta   90.00
_cell.angle_gamma   90.00
#
_symmetry.space_group_name_H-M   'P 1'
#
loop_
_entity.id
_entity.type
_entity.pdbx_description
1 polymer ?
#
loop_
_entity_poly.entity_id
_entity_poly.type
_entity_poly.pdbx_seq_one_letter_code
_entity_poly.pdbx_strand_id
1 'polypeptide(L)'
;TRKIMAFSSITHMGWLITALALNQALTTLTMIIYITMTSAIFNFLATTMTKTISDTGMTWPISPPLTTTTMLALVSLAGLPPLTGFMPKWLILKELSTLPLISLLLLMTSLPSLFFYTRLAYFMTITTPPTTTNTEYKWRF
;
A
#
# COMPACT_ATOMS: atom_id res chain seq x y z
N THR A 1 4.68 -11.62 1.76
CA THR A 1 4.46 -10.16 1.93
C THR A 1 5.57 -9.32 1.32
N ARG A 2 6.86 -9.54 1.65
CA ARG A 2 7.99 -8.72 1.13
C ARG A 2 8.09 -8.63 -0.39
N LYS A 3 7.77 -9.69 -1.14
CA LYS A 3 7.75 -9.64 -2.60
C LYS A 3 6.72 -8.64 -3.14
N ILE A 4 5.53 -8.57 -2.52
CA ILE A 4 4.49 -7.60 -2.90
C ILE A 4 4.99 -6.17 -2.65
N MET A 5 5.68 -5.93 -1.52
CA MET A 5 6.31 -4.64 -1.20
C MET A 5 7.46 -4.27 -2.16
N ALA A 6 8.14 -5.24 -2.78
CA ALA A 6 9.13 -4.99 -3.81
C ALA A 6 8.50 -4.62 -5.17
N PHE A 7 7.43 -5.30 -5.59
CA PHE A 7 6.72 -4.91 -6.82
C PHE A 7 6.02 -3.55 -6.67
N SER A 8 5.47 -3.32 -5.49
CA SER A 8 5.05 -2.02 -4.97
C SER A 8 6.09 -0.92 -5.22
N SER A 9 7.32 -1.09 -4.74
CA SER A 9 8.37 -0.08 -4.92
C SER A 9 8.67 0.22 -6.37
N ILE A 10 8.71 -0.81 -7.23
CA ILE A 10 8.94 -0.64 -8.67
C ILE A 10 7.83 0.23 -9.30
N THR A 11 6.57 -0.02 -8.96
CA THR A 11 5.46 0.79 -9.50
C THR A 11 5.51 2.24 -9.03
N HIS A 12 5.80 2.49 -7.74
CA HIS A 12 5.92 3.85 -7.23
C HIS A 12 7.13 4.59 -7.80
N MET A 13 8.24 3.90 -8.07
CA MET A 13 9.38 4.46 -8.78
C MET A 13 9.03 4.88 -10.21
N GLY A 14 8.15 4.14 -10.90
CA GLY A 14 7.60 4.56 -12.19
C GLY A 14 6.91 5.93 -12.12
N TRP A 15 6.02 6.12 -11.14
CA TRP A 15 5.36 7.42 -10.90
C TRP A 15 6.35 8.53 -10.53
N LEU A 16 7.39 8.20 -9.75
CA LEU A 16 8.43 9.14 -9.36
C LEU A 16 9.25 9.66 -10.53
N ILE A 17 9.64 8.77 -11.45
CA ILE A 17 10.38 9.15 -12.66
C ILE A 17 9.51 10.09 -13.51
N THR A 18 8.21 9.79 -13.65
CA THR A 18 7.31 10.69 -14.39
C THR A 18 7.14 12.04 -13.71
N ALA A 19 7.03 12.07 -12.38
CA ALA A 19 6.96 13.33 -11.64
C ALA A 19 8.25 14.16 -11.81
N LEU A 20 9.41 13.51 -11.93
CA LEU A 20 10.72 14.16 -12.08
C LEU A 20 10.87 14.86 -13.42
N ALA A 21 10.25 14.30 -14.47
CA ALA A 21 10.17 14.96 -15.77
C ALA A 21 9.24 16.17 -15.77
N LEU A 22 8.27 16.24 -14.85
CA LEU A 22 7.26 17.31 -14.81
C LEU A 22 7.68 18.44 -13.88
N ASN A 23 7.90 18.16 -12.59
CA ASN A 23 8.19 19.16 -11.58
C ASN A 23 8.85 18.56 -10.32
N GLN A 24 9.95 19.17 -9.87
CA GLN A 24 10.68 18.77 -8.66
C GLN A 24 9.85 18.88 -7.36
N ALA A 25 8.85 19.77 -7.31
CA ALA A 25 7.95 19.84 -6.16
C ALA A 25 7.06 18.58 -6.04
N LEU A 26 6.62 18.03 -7.18
CA LEU A 26 5.79 16.82 -7.19
C LEU A 26 6.63 15.57 -6.85
N THR A 27 7.89 15.52 -7.25
CA THR A 27 8.79 14.41 -6.89
C THR A 27 9.03 14.34 -5.39
N THR A 28 9.30 15.48 -4.75
CA THR A 28 9.54 15.52 -3.31
C THR A 28 8.29 15.12 -2.53
N LEU A 29 7.11 15.60 -2.94
CA LEU A 29 5.83 15.19 -2.34
C LEU A 29 5.59 13.67 -2.47
N THR A 30 5.73 13.13 -3.70
CA THR A 30 5.51 11.70 -3.97
C THR A 30 6.50 10.81 -3.20
N MET A 31 7.76 11.24 -3.07
CA MET A 31 8.78 10.54 -2.26
C MET A 31 8.43 10.52 -0.77
N ILE A 32 8.05 11.66 -0.19
CA ILE A 32 7.72 11.76 1.25
C ILE A 32 6.53 10.86 1.57
N ILE A 33 5.48 10.90 0.77
CA ILE A 33 4.31 10.03 0.94
C ILE A 33 4.74 8.55 0.81
N TYR A 34 5.53 8.20 -0.19
CA TYR A 34 5.98 6.81 -0.36
C TYR A 34 6.82 6.29 0.82
N ILE A 35 7.77 7.08 1.34
CA ILE A 35 8.63 6.70 2.48
C ILE A 35 7.81 6.54 3.76
N THR A 36 6.87 7.46 4.02
CA THR A 36 6.01 7.39 5.22
C THR A 36 5.09 6.17 5.19
N MET A 37 4.47 5.84 4.05
CA MET A 37 3.61 4.66 3.94
C MET A 37 4.41 3.34 4.00
N THR A 38 5.57 3.27 3.36
CA THR A 38 6.40 2.06 3.39
C THR A 38 6.97 1.78 4.77
N SER A 39 7.45 2.80 5.48
CA SER A 39 7.92 2.66 6.87
C SER A 39 6.81 2.16 7.81
N ALA A 40 5.58 2.66 7.67
CA ALA A 40 4.42 2.17 8.43
C ALA A 40 4.17 0.66 8.20
N ILE A 41 4.23 0.20 6.95
CA ILE A 41 4.03 -1.22 6.63
C ILE A 41 5.20 -2.09 7.09
N PHE A 42 6.44 -1.60 6.97
CA PHE A 42 7.61 -2.33 7.48
C PHE A 42 7.59 -2.46 9.00
N ASN A 43 7.16 -1.42 9.73
CA ASN A 43 6.96 -1.48 11.18
C ASN A 43 5.93 -2.54 11.57
N PHE A 44 4.83 -2.66 10.81
CA PHE A 44 3.86 -3.74 11.00
C PHE A 44 4.43 -5.14 10.77
N LEU A 45 5.14 -5.32 9.66
CA LEU A 45 5.75 -6.61 9.34
C LEU A 45 6.82 -7.01 10.39
N ALA A 46 7.51 -6.02 10.97
CA ALA A 46 8.49 -6.24 12.03
C ALA A 46 7.82 -6.63 13.36
N THR A 47 6.77 -5.89 13.77
CA THR A 47 6.05 -6.15 15.03
C THR A 47 5.31 -7.48 15.02
N THR A 48 4.69 -7.85 13.90
CA THR A 48 3.92 -9.11 13.78
C THR A 48 4.74 -10.31 13.30
N MET A 49 6.00 -10.10 12.90
CA MET A 49 6.90 -11.12 12.35
C MET A 49 6.31 -11.93 11.17
N THR A 50 5.36 -11.36 10.44
CA THR A 50 4.61 -12.04 9.37
C THR A 50 5.42 -12.15 8.07
N LYS A 51 5.46 -13.34 7.47
CA LYS A 51 6.23 -13.60 6.24
C LYS A 51 5.32 -13.89 5.05
N THR A 52 4.19 -14.56 5.28
CA THR A 52 3.23 -14.97 4.26
C THR A 52 1.91 -14.19 4.35
N ILE A 53 1.06 -14.31 3.32
CA ILE A 53 -0.26 -13.63 3.28
C ILE A 53 -1.23 -14.28 4.27
N SER A 54 -1.11 -15.59 4.49
CA SER A 54 -1.90 -16.29 5.51
C SER A 54 -1.54 -15.82 6.91
N ASP A 55 -0.25 -15.62 7.20
CA ASP A 55 0.18 -15.16 8.53
C ASP A 55 -0.39 -13.78 8.85
N THR A 56 -0.51 -12.91 7.85
CA THR A 56 -1.03 -11.57 8.05
C THR A 56 -2.52 -11.60 8.41
N GLY A 57 -3.33 -12.48 7.81
CA GLY A 57 -4.76 -12.62 8.16
C GLY A 57 -5.03 -13.09 9.59
N MET A 58 -4.04 -13.76 10.20
CA MET A 58 -4.13 -14.27 11.58
C MET A 58 -3.84 -13.20 12.65
N THR A 59 -3.48 -11.99 12.25
CA THR A 59 -3.11 -10.90 13.17
C THR A 59 -4.31 -10.10 13.69
N TRP A 60 -5.45 -10.16 12.98
CA TRP A 60 -6.69 -9.50 13.37
C TRP A 60 -7.14 -9.81 14.81
N PRO A 61 -7.24 -11.08 15.24
CA PRO A 61 -7.67 -11.39 16.61
C PRO A 61 -6.64 -11.03 17.68
N ILE A 62 -5.39 -10.72 17.31
CA ILE A 62 -4.33 -10.38 18.27
C ILE A 62 -4.29 -8.87 18.49
N SER A 63 -4.37 -8.07 17.43
CA SER A 63 -4.28 -6.60 17.53
C SER A 63 -5.10 -5.88 16.45
N PRO A 64 -6.42 -5.74 16.63
CA PRO A 64 -7.30 -4.99 15.72
C PRO A 64 -6.84 -3.55 15.36
N PRO A 65 -6.29 -2.73 16.28
CA PRO A 65 -5.86 -1.36 15.91
C PRO A 65 -4.65 -1.37 14.97
N LEU A 66 -3.74 -2.34 15.13
CA LEU A 66 -2.55 -2.45 14.29
C LEU A 66 -2.91 -2.97 12.88
N THR A 67 -3.87 -3.89 12.77
CA THR A 67 -4.32 -4.41 11.48
C THR A 67 -5.15 -3.38 10.69
N THR A 68 -5.96 -2.57 11.36
CA THR A 68 -6.72 -1.49 10.71
C THR A 68 -5.82 -0.37 10.19
N THR A 69 -4.85 0.08 10.98
CA THR A 69 -3.89 1.12 10.54
C THR A 69 -3.05 0.67 9.34
N THR A 70 -2.72 -0.61 9.27
CA THR A 70 -1.92 -1.17 8.17
C THR A 70 -2.74 -1.42 6.92
N MET A 71 -4.02 -1.79 7.09
CA MET A 71 -4.98 -1.83 5.99
C MET A 71 -5.15 -0.44 5.37
N LEU A 72 -5.35 0.61 6.18
CA LEU A 72 -5.39 1.99 5.69
C LEU A 72 -4.10 2.35 4.92
N ALA A 73 -2.94 1.90 5.40
CA ALA A 73 -1.68 2.16 4.74
C ALA A 73 -1.55 1.50 3.36
N LEU A 74 -2.00 0.26 3.24
CA LEU A 74 -2.00 -0.49 1.97
C LEU A 74 -2.94 0.11 0.94
N VAL A 75 -4.15 0.49 1.38
CA VAL A 75 -5.17 1.13 0.54
C VAL A 75 -4.71 2.53 0.11
N SER A 76 -3.92 3.21 0.95
CA SER A 76 -3.25 4.47 0.60
C SER A 76 -2.22 4.28 -0.53
N LEU A 77 -1.34 3.26 -0.45
CA LEU A 77 -0.38 2.96 -1.54
C LEU A 77 -1.09 2.62 -2.87
N ALA A 78 -2.26 1.98 -2.78
CA ALA A 78 -3.10 1.72 -3.94
C ALA A 78 -3.61 3.03 -4.59
N GLY A 79 -3.72 4.13 -3.83
CA GLY A 79 -4.13 5.44 -4.31
C GLY A 79 -5.64 5.55 -4.50
N LEU A 80 -6.42 5.04 -3.53
CA LEU A 80 -7.87 5.16 -3.56
C LEU A 80 -8.33 6.56 -3.08
N PRO A 81 -9.38 7.14 -3.71
CA PRO A 81 -9.85 8.51 -3.44
C PRO A 81 -10.72 8.58 -2.17
N PRO A 82 -10.09 8.41 -1.00
CA PRO A 82 -10.17 9.39 0.09
C PRO A 82 -8.84 9.53 0.88
N LEU A 83 -7.79 8.83 0.45
CA LEU A 83 -6.54 8.67 1.21
C LEU A 83 -5.39 9.50 0.63
N THR A 84 -4.36 9.70 1.45
CA THR A 84 -3.19 10.54 1.14
C THR A 84 -2.41 10.08 -0.09
N GLY A 85 -2.34 8.77 -0.37
CA GLY A 85 -1.63 8.25 -1.54
C GLY A 85 -2.33 8.50 -2.88
N PHE A 86 -3.58 8.99 -2.88
CA PHE A 86 -4.25 9.44 -4.12
C PHE A 86 -3.76 10.82 -4.58
N MET A 87 -3.51 11.73 -3.64
CA MET A 87 -3.05 13.10 -3.90
C MET A 87 -1.88 13.18 -4.91
N PRO A 88 -0.75 12.47 -4.74
CA PRO A 88 0.37 12.56 -5.66
C PRO A 88 0.04 12.05 -7.07
N LYS A 89 -0.70 10.93 -7.18
CA LYS A 89 -1.11 10.37 -8.48
C LYS A 89 -2.03 11.33 -9.22
N TRP A 90 -3.00 11.92 -8.50
CA TRP A 90 -3.93 12.87 -9.07
C TRP A 90 -3.23 14.14 -9.58
N LEU A 91 -2.28 14.68 -8.82
CA LEU A 91 -1.51 15.86 -9.24
C LEU A 91 -0.63 15.57 -10.47
N ILE A 92 0.03 14.40 -10.53
CA ILE A 92 0.79 13.98 -11.71
C ILE A 92 -0.11 13.89 -12.94
N LEU A 93 -1.31 13.33 -12.80
CA LEU A 93 -2.27 13.23 -13.90
C LEU A 93 -2.79 14.59 -14.36
N LYS A 94 -2.92 15.54 -13.44
CA LYS A 94 -3.30 16.92 -13.76
C LYS A 94 -2.24 17.60 -14.63
N GLU A 95 -0.96 17.46 -14.31
CA GLU A 95 0.13 18.01 -15.13
C GLU A 95 0.24 17.30 -16.49
N LEU A 96 -0.05 16.00 -16.54
CA LEU A 96 -0.07 15.21 -17.78
C LEU A 96 -1.33 15.41 -18.63
N SER A 97 -2.21 16.36 -18.30
CA SER A 97 -3.47 16.56 -19.03
C SER A 97 -3.26 16.94 -20.51
N THR A 98 -2.10 17.50 -20.84
CA THR A 98 -1.70 17.88 -22.21
C THR A 98 -1.32 16.66 -23.06
N LEU A 99 -1.00 15.52 -22.45
CA LEU A 99 -0.57 14.28 -23.10
C LEU A 99 -1.45 13.10 -22.64
N PRO A 100 -2.71 13.03 -23.11
CA PRO A 100 -3.71 12.10 -22.58
C PRO A 100 -3.35 10.63 -22.78
N LEU A 101 -2.65 10.28 -23.86
CA LEU A 101 -2.24 8.90 -24.13
C LEU A 101 -1.25 8.37 -23.09
N ILE A 102 -0.28 9.19 -22.68
CA ILE A 102 0.73 8.82 -21.68
C ILE A 102 0.07 8.70 -20.30
N SER A 103 -0.81 9.66 -19.96
CA SER A 103 -1.61 9.63 -18.73
C SER A 103 -2.44 8.35 -18.60
N LEU A 104 -3.11 7.93 -19.68
CA LEU A 104 -3.90 6.70 -19.71
C LEU A 104 -3.03 5.46 -19.51
N LEU A 105 -1.88 5.37 -20.19
CA LEU A 105 -0.96 4.24 -20.06
C LEU A 105 -0.43 4.12 -18.62
N LEU A 106 -0.08 5.26 -18.01
CA LEU A 106 0.39 5.34 -16.62
C LEU A 106 -0.69 4.86 -15.63
N LEU A 107 -1.95 5.25 -15.85
CA LEU A 107 -3.08 4.77 -15.07
C LEU A 107 -3.27 3.25 -15.23
N MET A 108 -3.30 2.74 -16.45
CA MET A 108 -3.54 1.32 -16.73
C MET A 108 -2.47 0.41 -16.12
N THR A 109 -1.20 0.84 -16.14
CA THR A 109 -0.10 0.09 -15.51
C THR A 109 -0.16 0.07 -13.98
N SER A 110 -0.94 0.97 -13.36
CA SER A 110 -1.13 1.01 -11.91
C SER A 110 -2.29 0.13 -11.40
N LEU A 111 -3.18 -0.35 -12.27
CA LEU A 111 -4.32 -1.19 -11.89
C LEU A 111 -3.92 -2.56 -11.32
N PRO A 112 -2.90 -3.27 -11.85
CA PRO A 112 -2.46 -4.54 -11.28
C PRO A 112 -2.00 -4.42 -9.83
N SER A 113 -1.25 -3.37 -9.48
CA SER A 113 -0.80 -3.17 -8.09
C SER A 113 -1.97 -2.85 -7.16
N LEU A 114 -2.95 -2.07 -7.63
CA LEU A 114 -4.20 -1.82 -6.90
C LEU A 114 -4.95 -3.12 -6.58
N PHE A 115 -5.06 -4.04 -7.54
CA PHE A 115 -5.68 -5.36 -7.30
C PHE A 115 -4.95 -6.16 -6.23
N PHE A 116 -3.61 -6.19 -6.25
CA PHE A 116 -2.86 -6.92 -5.23
C PHE A 116 -3.01 -6.33 -3.83
N TYR A 117 -3.03 -5.01 -3.68
CA TYR A 117 -3.21 -4.37 -2.36
C TYR A 117 -4.61 -4.56 -1.79
N THR A 118 -5.65 -4.41 -2.62
CA THR A 118 -7.04 -4.60 -2.18
C THR A 118 -7.32 -6.06 -1.80
N ARG A 119 -6.78 -7.02 -2.55
CA ARG A 119 -6.82 -8.44 -2.17
C ARG A 119 -6.13 -8.69 -0.84
N LEU A 120 -5.00 -8.04 -0.57
CA LEU A 120 -4.31 -8.19 0.71
C LEU A 120 -5.13 -7.58 1.85
N ALA A 121 -5.69 -6.39 1.67
CA ALA A 121 -6.60 -5.78 2.64
C ALA A 121 -7.82 -6.66 2.97
N TYR A 122 -8.36 -7.35 1.95
CA TYR A 122 -9.46 -8.29 2.10
C TYR A 122 -9.12 -9.47 3.03
N PHE A 123 -7.95 -10.08 2.85
CA PHE A 123 -7.48 -11.17 3.71
C PHE A 123 -7.14 -10.72 5.14
N MET A 124 -6.90 -9.43 5.36
CA MET A 124 -6.43 -8.89 6.63
C MET A 124 -7.55 -8.51 7.60
N THR A 125 -8.63 -7.94 7.07
CA THR A 125 -9.61 -7.20 7.89
C THR A 125 -11.04 -7.51 7.52
N ILE A 126 -11.33 -7.73 6.24
CA ILE A 126 -12.70 -7.95 5.74
C ILE A 126 -13.14 -9.40 5.96
N THR A 127 -12.18 -10.33 6.02
CA THR A 127 -12.42 -11.74 6.31
C THR A 127 -11.63 -12.19 7.52
N THR A 128 -12.19 -13.14 8.27
CA THR A 128 -11.56 -13.79 9.42
C THR A 128 -11.20 -15.24 9.05
N PRO A 129 -9.98 -15.51 8.57
CA PRO A 129 -9.55 -16.88 8.28
C PRO A 129 -9.48 -17.72 9.57
N PRO A 130 -9.59 -19.05 9.46
CA PRO A 130 -9.57 -19.94 10.62
C PRO A 130 -8.25 -19.83 11.38
N THR A 131 -8.34 -19.64 12.71
CA THR A 131 -7.18 -19.48 13.58
C THR A 131 -6.69 -20.78 14.19
N THR A 132 -5.42 -20.85 14.58
CA THR A 132 -4.88 -22.00 15.33
C THR A 132 -5.15 -21.82 16.83
N THR A 133 -5.26 -22.91 17.59
CA THR A 133 -5.48 -22.86 19.05
C THR A 133 -4.42 -22.03 19.79
N ASN A 134 -3.22 -21.91 19.22
CA ASN A 134 -2.13 -21.12 19.79
C ASN A 134 -2.38 -19.60 19.76
N THR A 135 -3.38 -19.10 19.03
CA THR A 135 -3.67 -17.65 19.00
C THR A 135 -4.21 -17.13 20.32
N GLU A 136 -4.96 -17.94 21.06
CA GLU A 136 -5.53 -17.53 22.35
C GLU A 136 -4.45 -17.24 23.40
N TYR A 137 -3.34 -17.98 23.36
CA TYR A 137 -2.20 -17.71 24.24
C TYR A 137 -1.55 -16.35 23.97
N LYS A 138 -1.64 -15.85 22.73
CA LYS A 138 -1.09 -14.54 22.34
C LYS A 138 -1.94 -13.36 22.80
N TRP A 139 -3.18 -13.56 23.22
CA TRP A 139 -4.04 -12.48 23.73
C TRP A 139 -3.59 -11.96 25.10
N ARG A 140 -2.74 -12.71 25.80
CA ARG A 140 -2.25 -12.36 27.14
C ARG A 140 -1.09 -11.36 27.11
N PHE A 141 -0.53 -11.08 25.93
CA PHE A 141 0.65 -10.23 25.72
C PHE A 141 0.35 -9.20 24.64
#